data_AF-A0A938JA12-F1
#
_entry.id   AF-A0A938JA12-F1
#
_cell.length_a   1.000
_cell.length_b   1.000
_cell.length_c   1.000
_cell.angle_alpha   90.00
_cell.angle_beta   90.00
_cell.angle_gamma   90.00
#
_symmetry.space_group_name_H-M   'P 1'
#
loop_
_entity.id
_entity.type
_entity.pdbx_description
1 polymer ?
#
loop_
_entity_poly.entity_id
_entity_poly.type
_entity_poly.pdbx_seq_one_letter_code
_entity_poly.pdbx_strand_id
1 'polypeptide(L)'
;MIEQLKAGDGLYRVRGVNLATGRLWARPIADKSRLAEPMSGVPVARVGSRDGTWVFTLYRGGKHGPFVHALNVAGGLAACLDLRGDHSSRPDDGSWTLKLAASQKLLRAVNPASGEAVSIAMIDGWPQIAG
;
A
#
# COMPACT_ATOMS: atom_id res chain seq x y z
N MET A 1 -9.26 2.44 -8.65
CA MET A 1 -9.11 1.29 -9.57
C MET A 1 -7.64 0.97 -9.76
N ILE A 2 -7.29 -0.31 -9.86
CA ILE A 2 -5.93 -0.76 -10.21
C ILE A 2 -5.90 -1.00 -11.73
N GLU A 3 -4.88 -0.49 -12.39
CA GLU A 3 -4.65 -0.63 -13.83
C GLU A 3 -3.28 -1.26 -14.05
N GLN A 4 -3.24 -2.46 -14.67
CA GLN A 4 -1.98 -3.10 -15.06
C GLN A 4 -1.35 -2.35 -16.23
N LEU A 5 -0.04 -2.10 -16.19
CA LEU A 5 0.66 -1.38 -17.25
C LEU A 5 0.96 -2.27 -18.46
N LYS A 6 1.28 -3.55 -18.21
CA LYS A 6 1.40 -4.59 -19.22
C LYS A 6 0.98 -5.91 -18.58
N ALA A 7 0.30 -6.76 -19.34
CA ALA A 7 -0.07 -8.08 -18.84
C ALA A 7 1.20 -8.89 -18.53
N GLY A 8 1.27 -9.44 -17.32
CA GLY A 8 2.30 -10.41 -16.92
C GLY A 8 3.60 -9.84 -16.34
N ASP A 9 3.83 -8.52 -16.32
CA ASP A 9 5.02 -7.93 -15.68
C ASP A 9 4.81 -7.61 -14.19
N GLY A 10 3.57 -7.71 -13.70
CA GLY A 10 3.21 -7.41 -12.32
C GLY A 10 3.26 -5.91 -11.98
N LEU A 11 3.40 -5.03 -12.99
CA LEU A 11 3.42 -3.59 -12.82
C LEU A 11 2.01 -3.00 -12.94
N TYR A 12 1.67 -2.13 -12.02
CA TYR A 12 0.37 -1.47 -12.01
C TYR A 12 0.44 -0.04 -11.48
N ARG A 13 -0.59 0.73 -11.83
CA ARG A 13 -0.87 2.06 -11.25
C ARG A 13 -2.27 2.10 -10.65
N VAL A 14 -2.48 3.00 -9.71
CA VAL A 14 -3.81 3.25 -9.13
C VAL A 14 -4.39 4.51 -9.76
N ARG A 15 -5.67 4.47 -10.13
CA ARG A 15 -6.40 5.63 -10.67
C ARG A 15 -7.69 5.86 -9.91
N GLY A 16 -8.01 7.13 -9.65
CA GLY A 16 -9.34 7.54 -9.19
C GLY A 16 -10.38 7.24 -10.26
N VAL A 17 -11.61 6.94 -9.83
CA VAL A 17 -12.76 6.75 -10.73
C VAL A 17 -13.81 7.78 -10.36
N ASN A 18 -14.30 8.53 -11.33
CA ASN A 18 -15.50 9.33 -11.16
C ASN A 18 -16.70 8.38 -11.19
N LEU A 19 -17.37 8.21 -10.05
CA LEU A 19 -18.46 7.24 -9.91
C LEU A 19 -19.71 7.59 -10.72
N ALA A 20 -19.95 8.87 -11.01
CA ALA A 20 -21.10 9.30 -11.82
C ALA A 20 -20.93 8.96 -13.31
N THR A 21 -19.69 8.94 -13.80
CA THR A 21 -19.39 8.73 -15.23
C THR A 21 -18.68 7.40 -15.52
N GLY A 22 -18.22 6.70 -14.48
CA GLY A 22 -17.35 5.53 -14.57
C GLY A 22 -15.95 5.83 -15.11
N ARG A 23 -15.60 7.09 -15.40
CA ARG A 23 -14.34 7.44 -16.06
C ARG A 23 -13.18 7.48 -15.06
N LEU A 24 -12.04 6.97 -15.49
CA LEU A 24 -10.79 7.10 -14.76
C LEU A 24 -10.28 8.55 -14.78
N TRP A 25 -9.68 8.97 -13.67
CA TRP A 25 -8.93 10.23 -13.63
C TRP A 25 -7.71 10.14 -14.56
N ALA A 26 -7.37 11.24 -15.23
CA ALA A 26 -6.28 11.26 -16.21
C ALA A 26 -4.93 10.93 -15.56
N ARG A 27 -4.66 11.52 -14.39
CA ARG A 27 -3.42 11.29 -13.65
C ARG A 27 -3.57 10.11 -12.69
N PRO A 28 -2.59 9.20 -12.62
CA PRO A 28 -2.58 8.19 -11.58
C PRO A 28 -2.42 8.81 -10.20
N ILE A 29 -2.94 8.13 -9.20
CA ILE A 29 -2.62 8.36 -7.80
C ILE A 29 -1.36 7.55 -7.51
N ALA A 30 -0.29 8.23 -7.14
CA ALA A 30 1.01 7.64 -6.90
C ALA A 30 1.68 8.29 -5.69
N ASP A 31 2.66 7.59 -5.14
CA ASP A 31 3.57 8.17 -4.16
C ASP A 31 4.42 9.25 -4.84
N LYS A 32 4.20 10.50 -4.44
CA LYS A 32 4.92 11.65 -5.00
C LYS A 32 6.38 11.69 -4.56
N SER A 33 6.73 11.05 -3.44
CA SER A 33 8.11 10.97 -2.97
C SER A 33 8.97 10.02 -3.81
N ARG A 34 8.34 9.07 -4.50
CA ARG A 34 9.03 8.05 -5.33
C ARG A 34 8.86 8.26 -6.84
N LEU A 35 8.88 9.52 -7.29
CA LEU A 35 8.84 9.93 -8.71
C LEU A 35 7.74 9.26 -9.57
N ALA A 36 6.65 8.78 -8.95
CA ALA A 36 5.60 7.99 -9.62
C ALA A 36 6.10 6.72 -10.33
N GLU A 37 7.10 6.03 -9.75
CA GLU A 37 7.47 4.68 -10.20
C GLU A 37 6.26 3.72 -10.16
N PRO A 38 6.12 2.82 -11.16
CA PRO A 38 5.10 1.79 -11.13
C PRO A 38 5.21 0.93 -9.87
N MET A 39 4.06 0.64 -9.25
CA MET A 39 4.05 -0.36 -8.19
C MET A 39 4.21 -1.75 -8.79
N SER A 40 4.85 -2.64 -8.04
CA SER A 40 5.04 -4.05 -8.40
C SER A 40 4.67 -4.93 -7.22
N GLY A 41 4.27 -6.17 -7.47
CA GLY A 41 3.94 -7.13 -6.41
C GLY A 41 2.48 -7.61 -6.45
N VAL A 42 2.11 -8.43 -5.47
CA VAL A 42 0.79 -9.07 -5.42
C VAL A 42 0.04 -8.60 -4.17
N PRO A 43 -1.20 -8.07 -4.30
CA PRO A 43 -1.97 -7.65 -3.14
C PRO A 43 -2.40 -8.89 -2.33
N VAL A 44 -2.17 -8.89 -1.02
CA VAL A 44 -2.49 -10.02 -0.14
C VAL A 44 -3.46 -9.68 0.98
N ALA A 45 -3.50 -8.42 1.42
CA ALA A 45 -4.48 -7.97 2.42
C ALA A 45 -4.86 -6.50 2.18
N ARG A 46 -6.05 -6.12 2.63
CA ARG A 46 -6.55 -4.74 2.56
C ARG A 46 -7.35 -4.40 3.81
N VAL A 47 -7.13 -3.20 4.34
CA VAL A 47 -7.94 -2.61 5.42
C VAL A 47 -8.26 -1.16 5.10
N GLY A 48 -9.48 -0.72 5.41
CA GLY A 48 -9.91 0.68 5.27
C GLY A 48 -10.04 1.36 6.63
N SER A 49 -9.81 2.67 6.69
CA SER A 49 -10.17 3.47 7.86
C SER A 49 -11.69 3.61 7.96
N ARG A 50 -12.20 3.77 9.18
CA ARG A 50 -13.65 3.84 9.47
C ARG A 50 -14.33 5.02 8.78
N ASP A 51 -13.61 6.12 8.60
CA ASP A 51 -14.08 7.32 7.91
C ASP A 51 -13.99 7.22 6.37
N GLY A 52 -13.43 6.14 5.83
CA GLY A 52 -13.25 5.94 4.39
C GLY A 52 -12.14 6.78 3.75
N THR A 53 -11.43 7.60 4.52
CA THR A 53 -10.35 8.47 4.02
C THR A 53 -9.17 7.66 3.49
N TRP A 54 -8.84 6.55 4.15
CA TRP A 54 -7.68 5.74 3.84
C TRP A 54 -8.03 4.30 3.47
N VAL A 55 -7.34 3.79 2.46
CA VAL A 55 -7.29 2.37 2.12
C VAL A 55 -5.85 1.91 2.14
N PHE A 56 -5.54 0.95 2.99
CA PHE A 56 -4.22 0.35 3.11
C PHE A 56 -4.25 -1.02 2.45
N THR A 57 -3.40 -1.23 1.45
CA THR A 57 -3.24 -2.54 0.80
C THR A 57 -1.82 -3.02 1.02
N LEU A 58 -1.69 -4.20 1.61
CA LEU A 58 -0.43 -4.91 1.76
C LEU A 58 -0.13 -5.68 0.48
N TYR A 59 1.07 -5.46 -0.05
CA TYR A 59 1.60 -6.17 -1.19
C TYR A 59 2.77 -7.04 -0.76
N ARG A 60 2.79 -8.27 -1.27
CA ARG A 60 3.94 -9.16 -1.15
C ARG A 60 4.82 -9.08 -2.40
N GLY A 61 6.11 -9.35 -2.22
CA GLY A 61 7.10 -9.33 -3.28
C GLY A 61 7.18 -7.97 -4.00
N GLY A 62 7.55 -7.99 -5.28
CA GLY A 62 7.88 -6.77 -6.03
C GLY A 62 9.37 -6.44 -5.94
N LYS A 63 9.79 -5.42 -6.70
CA LYS A 63 11.22 -5.04 -6.85
C LYS A 63 11.90 -4.71 -5.52
N HIS A 64 11.13 -4.21 -4.54
CA HIS A 64 11.64 -3.69 -3.27
C HIS A 64 11.21 -4.52 -2.05
N GLY A 65 10.64 -5.72 -2.27
CA GLY A 65 10.08 -6.54 -1.20
C GLY A 65 8.68 -6.09 -0.75
N PRO A 66 8.14 -6.66 0.34
CA PRO A 66 6.78 -6.38 0.80
C PRO A 66 6.62 -4.94 1.28
N PHE A 67 5.48 -4.33 0.96
CA PHE A 67 5.17 -2.95 1.31
C PHE A 67 3.67 -2.75 1.57
N VAL A 68 3.33 -1.69 2.30
CA VAL A 68 1.96 -1.22 2.44
C VAL A 68 1.77 0.01 1.55
N HIS A 69 0.84 -0.09 0.61
CA HIS A 69 0.34 1.05 -0.13
C HIS A 69 -0.81 1.71 0.64
N ALA A 70 -0.56 2.89 1.17
CA ALA A 70 -1.57 3.71 1.84
C ALA A 70 -2.14 4.72 0.85
N LEU A 71 -3.40 4.53 0.47
CA LEU A 71 -4.13 5.40 -0.45
C LEU A 71 -5.06 6.32 0.34
N ASN A 72 -4.85 7.64 0.24
CA ASN A 72 -5.81 8.63 0.67
C ASN A 72 -6.84 8.85 -0.45
N VAL A 73 -8.02 8.26 -0.27
CA VAL A 73 -9.10 8.28 -1.26
C VAL A 73 -9.67 9.69 -1.42
N ALA A 74 -9.77 10.46 -0.33
CA ALA A 74 -10.32 11.81 -0.33
C ALA A 74 -9.37 12.83 -0.98
N GLY A 75 -8.08 12.76 -0.66
CA GLY A 75 -7.05 13.69 -1.11
C GLY A 75 -6.37 13.30 -2.43
N GLY A 76 -6.59 12.09 -2.94
CA GLY A 76 -5.96 11.61 -4.17
C GLY A 76 -4.43 11.49 -4.06
N LEU A 77 -3.94 11.14 -2.87
CA LEU A 77 -2.52 10.96 -2.55
C LEU A 77 -2.25 9.53 -2.12
N ALA A 78 -1.02 9.07 -2.25
CA ALA A 78 -0.61 7.78 -1.71
C ALA A 78 0.79 7.83 -1.11
N ALA A 79 1.08 6.86 -0.23
CA ALA A 79 2.39 6.55 0.30
C ALA A 79 2.68 5.06 0.13
N CYS A 80 3.91 4.72 -0.25
CA CYS A 80 4.40 3.35 -0.22
C CYS A 80 5.36 3.18 0.97
N LEU A 81 5.00 2.29 1.89
CA LEU A 81 5.74 2.03 3.12
C LEU A 81 6.39 0.66 3.01
N ASP A 82 7.69 0.62 2.73
CA ASP A 82 8.44 -0.62 2.66
C ASP A 82 8.53 -1.25 4.05
N LEU A 83 8.17 -2.53 4.15
CA LEU A 83 8.20 -3.25 5.44
C LEU A 83 9.61 -3.71 5.81
N ARG A 84 10.50 -3.78 4.81
CA ARG A 84 11.93 -4.02 4.99
C ARG A 84 12.67 -2.80 4.46
N GLY A 85 13.26 -2.01 5.36
CA GLY A 85 13.95 -0.77 5.01
C GLY A 85 15.21 -0.96 4.13
N ASP A 86 15.63 -2.20 3.91
CA ASP A 86 16.80 -2.56 3.10
C ASP A 86 16.48 -2.81 1.61
N HIS A 87 15.21 -2.65 1.19
CA HIS A 87 14.76 -2.99 -0.16
C HIS A 87 15.12 -4.43 -0.59
N SER A 88 15.29 -5.35 0.36
CA SER A 88 15.76 -6.70 0.06
C SER A 88 14.74 -7.48 -0.76
N SER A 89 15.21 -8.11 -1.82
CA SER A 89 14.48 -9.13 -2.59
C SER A 89 14.49 -10.49 -1.90
N ARG A 90 14.61 -10.51 -0.55
CA ARG A 90 14.54 -11.76 0.22
C ARG A 90 13.24 -12.47 -0.11
N PRO A 91 13.27 -13.81 -0.29
CA PRO A 91 12.06 -14.57 -0.53
C PRO A 91 10.99 -14.22 0.50
N ASP A 92 9.81 -13.87 0.01
CA ASP A 92 8.63 -13.64 0.80
C ASP A 92 7.79 -14.91 0.72
N ASP A 93 7.60 -15.59 1.85
CA ASP A 93 6.74 -16.78 1.93
C ASP A 93 5.25 -16.45 1.72
N GLY A 94 4.89 -15.17 1.69
CA GLY A 94 3.56 -14.69 1.41
C GLY A 94 2.61 -14.74 2.61
N SER A 95 3.11 -14.99 3.82
CA SER A 95 2.31 -15.12 5.05
C SER A 95 2.00 -13.78 5.71
N TRP A 96 2.27 -12.66 5.03
CA TRP A 96 2.01 -11.34 5.57
C TRP A 96 0.51 -11.10 5.82
N THR A 97 0.22 -10.54 6.98
CA THR A 97 -1.10 -10.06 7.37
C THR A 97 -1.06 -8.57 7.68
N LEU A 98 -2.20 -7.90 7.54
CA LEU A 98 -2.34 -6.48 7.87
C LEU A 98 -3.58 -6.26 8.72
N LYS A 99 -3.44 -5.53 9.84
CA LYS A 99 -4.56 -5.12 10.68
C LYS A 99 -4.45 -3.65 11.06
N LEU A 100 -5.57 -2.94 11.00
CA LEU A 100 -5.73 -1.60 11.58
C LEU A 100 -6.37 -1.73 12.96
N ALA A 101 -5.76 -1.10 13.97
CA ALA A 101 -6.30 -1.10 15.33
C ALA A 101 -7.65 -0.38 15.41
N ALA A 102 -8.49 -0.75 16.37
CA ALA A 102 -9.78 -0.10 16.61
C ALA A 102 -9.63 1.41 16.89
N SER A 103 -8.48 1.84 17.45
CA SER A 103 -8.14 3.24 17.67
C SER A 103 -7.95 4.05 16.38
N GLN A 104 -7.82 3.40 15.23
CA GLN A 104 -7.52 4.00 13.92
C GLN A 104 -6.16 4.70 13.82
N LYS A 105 -5.29 4.57 14.85
CA LYS A 105 -3.99 5.27 14.91
C LYS A 105 -2.78 4.38 14.60
N LEU A 106 -2.97 3.07 14.52
CA LEU A 106 -1.88 2.10 14.37
C LEU A 106 -2.31 0.97 13.45
N LEU A 107 -1.51 0.70 12.41
CA LEU A 107 -1.55 -0.53 11.65
C LEU A 107 -0.40 -1.43 12.07
N ARG A 108 -0.62 -2.74 11.99
CA ARG A 108 0.44 -3.73 12.15
C ARG A 108 0.46 -4.68 10.97
N ALA A 109 1.60 -4.74 10.31
CA ALA A 109 1.91 -5.75 9.31
C ALA A 109 2.75 -6.84 9.98
N VAL A 110 2.36 -8.10 9.86
CA VAL A 110 3.05 -9.22 10.52
C VAL A 110 3.26 -10.34 9.53
N ASN A 111 4.48 -10.86 9.45
CA ASN A 111 4.78 -12.14 8.85
C ASN A 111 5.10 -13.15 9.97
N PRO A 112 4.18 -14.07 10.31
CA PRO A 112 4.38 -15.04 11.38
C PRO A 112 5.43 -16.12 11.03
N ALA A 113 5.66 -16.40 9.74
CA ALA A 113 6.61 -17.42 9.31
C ALA A 113 8.07 -16.95 9.47
N SER A 114 8.34 -15.67 9.24
CA SER A 114 9.65 -15.06 9.51
C SER A 114 9.80 -14.41 10.88
N GLY A 115 8.69 -14.23 11.62
CA GLY A 115 8.66 -13.51 12.89
C GLY A 115 8.74 -11.99 12.75
N GLU A 116 8.64 -11.45 11.53
CA GLU A 116 8.70 -10.01 11.28
C GLU A 116 7.39 -9.32 11.68
N ALA A 117 7.51 -8.16 12.31
CA ALA A 117 6.38 -7.28 12.60
C ALA A 117 6.78 -5.82 12.40
N VAL A 118 5.93 -5.08 11.71
CA VAL A 118 6.13 -3.67 11.41
C VAL A 118 4.90 -2.89 11.86
N SER A 119 5.14 -1.85 12.64
CA SER A 119 4.11 -0.91 13.09
C SER A 119 4.09 0.30 12.17
N ILE A 120 2.89 0.76 11.80
CA ILE A 120 2.69 1.98 11.01
C ILE A 120 1.74 2.88 11.80
N ALA A 121 2.24 4.03 12.25
CA ALA A 121 1.47 5.01 13.00
C ALA A 121 0.86 6.06 12.07
N MET A 122 -0.33 6.54 12.41
CA MET A 122 -0.91 7.74 11.81
C MET A 122 -0.42 8.97 12.58
N ILE A 123 0.59 9.65 12.04
CA ILE A 123 1.21 10.85 12.63
C ILE A 123 0.75 12.06 11.83
N ASP A 124 0.08 13.01 12.48
CA ASP A 124 -0.51 14.21 11.85
C ASP A 124 -1.40 13.88 10.63
N GLY A 125 -2.12 12.75 10.72
CA GLY A 125 -3.00 12.28 9.65
C GLY A 125 -2.28 11.58 8.49
N TRP A 126 -0.96 11.37 8.58
CA TRP A 126 -0.15 10.70 7.58
C TRP A 126 0.44 9.37 8.11
N PRO A 127 0.43 8.28 7.31
CA PRO A 127 0.98 7.01 7.76
C PRO A 127 2.50 7.00 7.69
N GLN A 128 3.16 6.53 8.75
CA GLN A 128 4.62 6.45 8.87
C GLN A 128 5.02 5.15 9.59
N ILE A 129 6.14 4.55 9.19
CA ILE A 129 6.72 3.42 9.93
C ILE A 129 7.08 3.90 11.35
N ALA A 130 6.57 3.18 12.35
CA ALA A 130 6.90 3.42 13.75
C ALA A 130 8.00 2.43 14.17
N GLY A 131 9.11 2.98 14.69
CA GLY A 131 10.25 2.22 15.22
C GLY A 131 9.97 1.58 16.58
#